data_AF-A0A524K4I1-F1
#
_entry.id   AF-A0A524K4I1-F1
#
_cell.length_a   1.000
_cell.length_b   1.000
_cell.length_c   1.000
_cell.angle_alpha   90.00
_cell.angle_beta   90.00
_cell.angle_gamma   90.00
#
_symmetry.space_group_name_H-M   'P 1'
#
loop_
_entity.id
_entity.type
_entity.pdbx_description
1 polymer ?
#
loop_
_entity_poly.entity_id
_entity_poly.type
_entity_poly.pdbx_seq_one_letter_code
_entity_poly.pdbx_strand_id
1 'polypeptide(L)' 'MSSLRVRNGKLMIDLRYRGLRCREQTGFANNERNRRRLNRTIKQIDAEIELGTFDYA' A
#
# COMPACT_ATOMS: atom_id res chain seq x y z
N MET A 1 7.03 -4.47 -5.45
CA MET A 1 6.09 -3.66 -6.24
C MET A 1 4.68 -3.80 -5.71
N SER A 2 4.30 -2.84 -4.90
CA SER A 2 2.97 -2.72 -4.31
C SER A 2 2.00 -2.03 -5.28
N SER A 3 0.71 -2.35 -5.19
CA SER A 3 -0.33 -1.77 -6.04
C SER A 3 -1.47 -1.18 -5.21
N LEU A 4 -1.94 -0.02 -5.62
CA LEU A 4 -3.14 0.59 -5.05
C LEU A 4 -4.37 0.15 -5.85
N ARG A 5 -5.34 -0.44 -5.18
CA ARG A 5 -6.65 -0.80 -5.74
C ARG A 5 -7.77 -0.04 -5.06
N VAL A 6 -8.94 -0.06 -5.67
CA VAL A 6 -10.17 0.46 -5.10
C VAL A 6 -11.14 -0.69 -4.93
N ARG A 7 -11.70 -0.85 -3.73
CA ARG A 7 -12.73 -1.85 -3.45
C ARG A 7 -13.85 -1.20 -2.65
N ASN A 8 -15.08 -1.29 -3.16
CA ASN A 8 -16.26 -0.71 -2.54
C ASN A 8 -16.13 0.80 -2.22
N GLY A 9 -15.56 1.57 -3.15
CA GLY A 9 -15.32 3.01 -2.98
C GLY A 9 -14.19 3.39 -2.02
N LYS A 10 -13.52 2.40 -1.40
CA LYS A 10 -12.38 2.61 -0.51
C LYS A 10 -11.06 2.17 -1.15
N LEU A 11 -9.98 2.84 -0.78
CA LEU A 11 -8.64 2.52 -1.26
C LEU A 11 -8.11 1.29 -0.52
N MET A 12 -7.37 0.46 -1.24
CA MET A 12 -6.81 -0.79 -0.75
C MET A 12 -5.37 -0.92 -1.25
N ILE A 13 -4.47 -1.33 -0.37
CA ILE A 13 -3.07 -1.60 -0.69
C ILE A 13 -2.90 -3.11 -0.86
N ASP A 14 -2.43 -3.53 -2.03
CA ASP A 14 -2.08 -4.92 -2.34
C ASP A 14 -0.57 -4.96 -2.57
N LEU A 15 0.17 -5.44 -1.57
CA LEU A 15 1.62 -5.55 -1.59
C LEU A 15 2.05 -7.00 -1.38
N ARG A 16 3.25 -7.33 -1.87
CA ARG A 16 3.89 -8.62 -1.63
C ARG A 16 5.18 -8.37 -0.87
N TYR A 17 5.29 -8.97 0.31
CA TYR A 17 6.45 -8.85 1.17
C TYR A 17 6.89 -10.26 1.61
N ARG A 18 8.17 -10.60 1.43
CA ARG A 18 8.74 -11.92 1.78
C ARG A 18 7.91 -13.14 1.29
N GLY A 19 7.31 -13.04 0.10
CA GLY A 19 6.44 -14.09 -0.46
C GLY A 19 5.02 -14.14 0.12
N LEU A 20 4.73 -13.36 1.15
CA LEU A 20 3.40 -13.18 1.71
C LEU A 20 2.66 -12.07 0.96
N ARG A 21 1.39 -12.32 0.66
CA ARG A 21 0.51 -11.33 0.04
C ARG A 21 -0.22 -10.57 1.14
N CYS A 22 0.20 -9.33 1.38
CA CYS A 22 -0.44 -8.44 2.34
C CYS A 22 -1.47 -7.57 1.61
N ARG A 23 -2.72 -7.65 2.07
CA ARG A 23 -3.87 -6.96 1.49
C ARG A 23 -4.51 -6.10 2.57
N GLU A 24 -4.18 -4.82 2.55
CA GLU A 24 -4.65 -3.89 3.55
C GLU A 24 -5.76 -3.01 2.98
N GLN A 25 -6.97 -3.16 3.52
CA GLN A 25 -8.06 -2.26 3.19
C GLN A 25 -7.94 -1.00 4.04
N THR A 26 -7.82 0.15 3.37
CA THR A 26 -7.75 1.43 4.07
C THR A 26 -9.16 1.98 4.28
N GLY A 27 -9.35 2.77 5.34
CA GLY A 27 -10.60 3.49 5.58
C GLY A 27 -10.83 4.68 4.62
N PHE A 28 -9.88 4.97 3.75
CA PHE A 28 -9.91 6.15 2.89
C PHE A 28 -10.81 5.95 1.67
N ALA A 29 -11.69 6.93 1.42
CA ALA A 29 -12.47 6.97 0.18
C ALA A 29 -11.56 7.22 -1.04
N ASN A 30 -11.99 6.73 -2.20
CA ASN A 30 -11.34 6.95 -3.49
C ASN A 30 -11.47 8.41 -3.94
N ASN A 31 -10.61 9.27 -3.44
CA ASN A 31 -10.43 10.65 -3.91
C ASN A 31 -8.95 10.91 -4.25
N GLU A 32 -8.67 11.92 -5.07
CA GLU A 32 -7.31 12.21 -5.52
C GLU A 32 -6.35 12.51 -4.37
N ARG A 33 -6.82 13.21 -3.32
CA ARG A 33 -6.02 13.55 -2.15
C ARG A 33 -5.52 12.32 -1.41
N ASN A 34 -6.42 11.39 -1.10
CA ASN A 34 -6.11 10.14 -0.41
C ASN A 34 -5.27 9.23 -1.30
N ARG A 35 -5.55 9.21 -2.61
CA ARG A 35 -4.76 8.45 -3.59
C ARG A 35 -3.31 8.94 -3.64
N ARG A 36 -3.08 10.26 -3.68
CA ARG A 36 -1.72 10.84 -3.61
C ARG A 36 -1.02 10.50 -2.30
N ARG A 37 -1.73 10.60 -1.18
CA ARG A 37 -1.20 10.23 0.15
C ARG A 37 -0.77 8.76 0.20
N LEU A 38 -1.65 7.86 -0.22
CA LEU A 38 -1.38 6.42 -0.22
C LEU A 38 -0.32 6.01 -1.22
N ASN A 39 -0.25 6.66 -2.39
CA ASN A 39 0.85 6.44 -3.34
C ASN A 39 2.21 6.81 -2.74
N ARG A 40 2.29 7.88 -1.92
CA ARG A 40 3.53 8.24 -1.22
C ARG A 40 3.91 7.18 -0.19
N THR A 41 2.94 6.71 0.60
CA THR A 41 3.15 5.62 1.57
C THR A 41 3.58 4.32 0.88
N ILE A 42 2.93 3.93 -0.23
CA ILE A 42 3.33 2.77 -1.02
C ILE A 42 4.77 2.88 -1.51
N LYS A 43 5.17 4.06 -2.02
CA LYS A 43 6.56 4.29 -2.45
C LYS A 43 7.56 4.18 -1.30
N GLN A 44 7.20 4.65 -0.10
CA GLN A 44 8.03 4.49 1.09
C GLN A 44 8.15 3.02 1.45
N ILE A 45 7.04 2.28 1.50
CA ILE A 45 7.03 0.85 1.77
C ILE A 45 7.88 0.09 0.73
N ASP A 46 7.71 0.33 -0.57
CA ASP A 46 8.55 -0.33 -1.59
C ASP A 46 10.05 0.00 -1.39
N ALA A 47 10.40 1.24 -1.01
CA ALA A 47 11.78 1.60 -0.71
C ALA A 47 12.31 0.91 0.57
N GLU A 48 11.50 0.83 1.63
CA GLU A 48 11.86 0.13 2.87
C GLU A 48 11.98 -1.39 2.63
N ILE A 49 11.15 -1.97 1.77
CA ILE A 49 11.23 -3.38 1.37
C ILE A 49 12.53 -3.63 0.60
N GLU A 50 12.88 -2.73 -0.33
CA GLU A 50 14.12 -2.80 -1.10
C GLU A 50 15.36 -2.63 -0.21
N LEU A 51 15.28 -1.74 0.78
CA LEU A 51 16.31 -1.56 1.80
C LEU A 51 16.36 -2.71 2.83
N GLY A 52 15.37 -3.61 2.84
CA GLY A 52 15.26 -4.70 3.80
C GLY A 52 14.91 -4.25 5.22
N THR A 53 14.52 -2.98 5.42
CA THR A 53 14.14 -2.40 6.71
C THR A 53 12.65 -2.45 6.98
N PHE A 54 11.82 -2.68 5.95
CA PHE A 54 10.39 -2.85 6.14
C PHE A 54 10.15 -4.12 6.94
N ASP A 55 9.46 -4.01 8.06
CA ASP A 55 9.03 -5.15 8.87
C ASP A 55 7.51 -5.11 9.02
N TYR A 56 6.85 -6.17 8.56
CA TYR A 56 5.40 -6.36 8.65
C TYR A 56 5.15 -7.38 9.76
N ALA A 57 5.12 -6.89 11.01
CA ALA A 57 4.90 -7.68 12.23
C ALA A 57 3.57 -7.30 12.91
#